data_AF-A0A2S0X9I2-F1
#
_entry.id   AF-A0A2S0X9I2-F1
#
_cell.length_a   1.000
_cell.length_b   1.000
_cell.length_c   1.000
_cell.angle_alpha   90.00
_cell.angle_beta   90.00
_cell.angle_gamma   90.00
#
_symmetry.space_group_name_H-M   'P 1'
#
loop_
_entity.id
_entity.type
_entity.pdbx_description
1 polymer ?
#
loop_
_entity_poly.entity_id
_entity_poly.type
_entity_poly.pdbx_seq_one_letter_code
_entity_poly.pdbx_strand_id
1 'polypeptide(L)'
;MNSILVTVLFACLAGLVSTDEASDLKQKFQQVHLSCAARTLFNPVGIKNLIDLDFAAAQKIPNHDCFEKCVFQSIGTVTPTGLDNDKLLALAAIFQPQTVPQTQIQLVKCASLYDPNNFDCAAAWRLYLCLQNGESALSEPKAPTCLLVRAIWN
;
A
#
# COMPACT_ATOMS: atom_id res chain seq x y z
N MET A 1 -38.77 27.51 -32.40
CA MET A 1 -38.92 27.98 -31.01
C MET A 1 -38.53 26.85 -30.08
N ASN A 2 -37.68 27.16 -29.09
CA ASN A 2 -37.34 26.45 -27.83
C ASN A 2 -37.36 24.91 -27.84
N SER A 3 -36.22 24.22 -27.73
CA SER A 3 -35.44 24.01 -26.49
C SER A 3 -36.22 23.44 -25.31
N ILE A 4 -35.99 22.16 -24.99
CA ILE A 4 -35.58 21.74 -23.65
C ILE A 4 -34.40 20.76 -23.76
N LEU A 5 -33.36 21.07 -23.02
CA LEU A 5 -32.13 20.31 -22.84
C LEU A 5 -32.13 19.77 -21.40
N VAL A 6 -32.05 18.46 -21.17
CA VAL A 6 -31.75 17.85 -19.86
C VAL A 6 -30.96 16.55 -20.12
N THR A 7 -29.63 16.54 -19.99
CA THR A 7 -28.85 16.18 -18.78
C THR A 7 -28.87 14.65 -18.54
N VAL A 8 -27.87 13.87 -18.99
CA VAL A 8 -26.47 13.73 -18.52
C VAL A 8 -26.29 12.49 -17.62
N LEU A 9 -25.17 11.77 -17.83
CA LEU A 9 -24.47 10.79 -16.97
C LEU A 9 -25.30 9.99 -15.95
N PHE A 10 -25.17 8.65 -15.98
CA PHE A 10 -24.25 7.93 -15.05
C PHE A 10 -24.27 6.42 -15.37
N ALA A 11 -23.28 5.97 -16.13
CA ALA A 11 -22.94 4.55 -16.27
C ALA A 11 -21.42 4.35 -16.37
N CYS A 12 -20.65 5.26 -15.75
CA CYS A 12 -19.29 4.90 -15.34
C CYS A 12 -19.43 3.86 -14.23
N LEU A 13 -19.32 2.59 -14.60
CA LEU A 13 -19.05 1.46 -13.71
C LEU A 13 -17.64 1.61 -13.11
N ALA A 14 -17.42 2.69 -12.36
CA ALA A 14 -16.42 2.69 -11.31
C ALA A 14 -17.01 1.80 -10.21
N GLY A 15 -16.41 0.63 -10.01
CA GLY A 15 -16.81 -0.28 -8.94
C GLY A 15 -16.73 0.44 -7.60
N LEU A 16 -17.88 0.86 -7.10
CA LEU A 16 -18.07 1.11 -5.68
C LEU A 16 -17.82 -0.24 -5.00
N VAL A 17 -16.57 -0.46 -4.55
CA VAL A 17 -16.32 -1.26 -3.35
C VAL A 17 -17.35 -0.77 -2.34
N SER A 18 -18.21 -1.66 -1.85
CA SER A 18 -19.29 -1.21 -0.99
C SER A 18 -18.71 -0.48 0.21
N THR A 19 -19.41 0.52 0.73
CA THR A 19 -18.92 1.32 1.87
C THR A 19 -18.50 0.45 3.05
N ASP A 20 -19.17 -0.70 3.17
CA ASP A 20 -19.01 -1.68 4.21
C ASP A 20 -17.72 -2.51 3.97
N GLU A 21 -17.50 -3.04 2.75
CA GLU A 21 -16.24 -3.71 2.38
C GLU A 21 -15.01 -2.80 2.51
N ALA A 22 -15.15 -1.52 2.15
CA ALA A 22 -14.08 -0.53 2.29
C ALA A 22 -13.78 -0.23 3.77
N SER A 23 -14.81 -0.17 4.62
CA SER A 23 -14.68 0.00 6.07
C SER A 23 -14.01 -1.22 6.72
N ASP A 24 -14.46 -2.43 6.37
CA ASP A 24 -13.92 -3.69 6.89
C ASP A 24 -12.44 -3.87 6.51
N LEU A 25 -12.08 -3.59 5.26
CA LEU A 25 -10.69 -3.64 4.82
C LEU A 25 -9.83 -2.57 5.52
N LYS A 26 -10.34 -1.35 5.74
CA LYS A 26 -9.65 -0.31 6.52
C LYS A 26 -9.39 -0.76 7.96
N GLN A 27 -10.41 -1.30 8.65
CA GLN A 27 -10.30 -1.76 10.03
C GLN A 27 -9.35 -2.96 10.14
N LYS A 28 -9.46 -3.94 9.24
CA LYS A 28 -8.56 -5.09 9.17
C LYS A 28 -7.10 -4.65 8.97
N PHE A 29 -6.86 -3.68 8.09
CA PHE A 29 -5.52 -3.14 7.83
C PHE A 29 -4.91 -2.48 9.06
N GLN A 30 -5.68 -1.67 9.81
CA GLN A 30 -5.25 -1.06 11.07
C GLN A 30 -4.95 -2.12 12.15
N GLN A 31 -5.81 -3.14 12.31
CA GLN A 31 -5.57 -4.25 13.25
C GLN A 31 -4.31 -5.06 12.88
N VAL A 32 -4.10 -5.34 11.59
CA VAL A 32 -2.90 -6.01 11.08
C VAL A 32 -1.64 -5.20 11.40
N HIS A 33 -1.66 -3.88 11.23
CA HIS A 33 -0.52 -3.02 11.57
C HIS A 33 -0.15 -3.10 13.06
N LEU A 34 -1.14 -2.99 13.94
CA LEU A 34 -0.92 -3.10 15.40
C LEU A 34 -0.41 -4.50 15.80
N SER A 35 -0.99 -5.56 15.22
CA SER A 35 -0.55 -6.95 15.47
C SER A 35 0.88 -7.19 14.99
N CYS A 36 1.23 -6.73 13.78
CA CYS A 36 2.56 -6.90 13.22
C CYS A 36 3.61 -6.06 13.95
N ALA A 37 3.28 -4.84 14.36
CA ALA A 37 4.16 -4.02 15.20
C ALA A 37 4.50 -4.73 16.52
N ALA A 38 3.51 -5.29 17.20
CA ALA A 38 3.73 -6.07 18.42
C ALA A 38 4.57 -7.34 18.16
N ARG A 39 4.27 -8.10 17.10
CA ARG A 39 4.99 -9.34 16.74
C ARG A 39 6.44 -9.13 16.34
N THR A 40 6.77 -7.99 15.74
CA THR A 40 8.11 -7.67 15.24
C THR A 40 8.88 -6.70 16.14
N LEU A 41 8.27 -6.23 17.23
CA LEU A 41 8.80 -5.18 18.11
C LEU A 41 9.07 -3.86 17.37
N PHE A 42 8.42 -3.64 16.22
CA PHE A 42 8.53 -2.40 15.45
C PHE A 42 7.79 -1.28 16.18
N ASN A 43 8.54 -0.30 16.66
CA ASN A 43 8.05 0.67 17.64
C ASN A 43 7.17 1.78 17.02
N PRO A 44 6.41 2.54 17.83
CA PRO A 44 5.54 3.62 17.34
C PRO A 44 6.28 4.73 16.57
N VAL A 45 7.57 4.95 16.83
CA VAL A 45 8.40 5.91 16.08
C VAL A 45 8.64 5.40 14.66
N GLY A 46 8.94 4.12 14.49
CA GLY A 46 9.04 3.49 13.17
C GLY A 46 7.74 3.61 12.38
N ILE A 47 6.60 3.29 13.00
CA ILE A 47 5.27 3.44 12.38
C ILE A 47 5.03 4.89 11.96
N LYS A 48 5.34 5.87 12.81
CA LYS A 48 5.24 7.29 12.48
C LYS A 48 6.13 7.68 11.29
N ASN A 49 7.39 7.21 11.26
CA ASN A 49 8.31 7.50 10.17
C ASN A 49 7.80 6.94 8.84
N LEU A 50 7.19 5.76 8.82
CA LEU A 50 6.52 5.23 7.63
C LEU A 50 5.36 6.14 7.20
N ILE A 51 4.48 6.55 8.12
CA ILE A 51 3.33 7.44 7.84
C ILE A 51 3.77 8.77 7.23
N ASP A 52 4.86 9.33 7.75
CA ASP A 52 5.47 10.59 7.26
C ASP A 52 6.29 10.39 5.95
N LEU A 53 6.40 9.16 5.45
CA LEU A 53 7.23 8.76 4.31
C LEU A 53 8.74 8.98 4.51
N ASP A 54 9.20 9.10 5.76
CA ASP A 54 10.62 9.11 6.12
C ASP A 54 11.14 7.66 6.21
N PHE A 55 11.25 7.03 5.04
CA PHE A 55 11.77 5.67 4.92
C PHE A 55 13.21 5.53 5.43
N ALA A 56 14.01 6.60 5.38
CA ALA A 56 15.39 6.61 5.87
C ALA A 56 15.46 6.60 7.41
N ALA A 57 14.51 7.23 8.10
CA ALA A 57 14.37 7.10 9.55
C ALA A 57 13.67 5.80 9.96
N ALA A 58 12.73 5.28 9.15
CA ALA A 58 12.09 3.99 9.40
C ALA A 58 13.09 2.82 9.31
N GLN A 59 14.00 2.82 8.33
CA GLN A 59 15.05 1.79 8.17
C GLN A 59 16.01 1.68 9.36
N LYS A 60 16.18 2.77 10.13
CA LYS A 60 17.03 2.78 11.34
C LYS A 60 16.38 2.08 12.53
N ILE A 61 15.08 1.79 12.46
CA ILE A 61 14.38 1.03 13.48
C ILE A 61 14.57 -0.47 13.20
N PRO A 62 14.95 -1.28 14.21
CA PRO A 62 15.05 -2.73 14.06
C PRO A 62 13.74 -3.36 13.56
N ASN A 63 13.87 -4.42 12.76
CA ASN A 63 12.77 -5.26 12.27
C ASN A 63 11.73 -4.53 11.39
N HIS A 64 12.03 -3.34 10.86
CA HIS A 64 11.15 -2.61 9.92
C HIS A 64 10.80 -3.42 8.67
N ASP A 65 11.74 -4.25 8.21
CA ASP A 65 11.64 -5.13 7.06
C ASP A 65 10.74 -6.35 7.35
N CYS A 66 10.90 -6.96 8.53
CA CYS A 66 10.02 -8.04 8.99
C CYS A 66 8.62 -7.55 9.36
N PHE A 67 8.48 -6.27 9.77
CA PHE A 67 7.19 -5.62 9.97
C PHE A 67 6.40 -5.58 8.65
N GLU A 68 7.00 -5.08 7.56
CA GLU A 68 6.35 -5.06 6.25
C GLU A 68 6.01 -6.47 5.76
N LYS A 69 6.92 -7.44 5.90
CA LYS A 69 6.63 -8.85 5.58
C LYS A 69 5.39 -9.35 6.33
N CYS A 70 5.30 -9.07 7.63
CA CYS A 70 4.15 -9.46 8.45
C CYS A 70 2.86 -8.79 7.94
N VAL A 71 2.91 -7.50 7.60
CA VAL A 71 1.75 -6.76 7.07
C VAL A 71 1.27 -7.38 5.76
N PHE A 72 2.16 -7.52 4.76
CA PHE A 72 1.85 -8.14 3.46
C PHE A 72 1.17 -9.51 3.60
N GLN A 73 1.73 -10.38 4.44
CA GLN A 73 1.21 -11.73 4.66
C GLN A 73 -0.12 -11.72 5.41
N SER A 74 -0.28 -10.88 6.43
CA SER A 74 -1.46 -10.90 7.32
C SER A 74 -2.68 -10.20 6.71
N ILE A 75 -2.47 -9.19 5.87
CA ILE A 75 -3.56 -8.60 5.07
C ILE A 75 -3.92 -9.49 3.86
N GLY A 76 -2.95 -10.28 3.40
CA GLY A 76 -3.08 -11.18 2.25
C GLY A 76 -2.90 -10.47 0.92
N THR A 77 -1.96 -9.52 0.82
CA THR A 77 -1.54 -8.87 -0.44
C THR A 77 -0.38 -9.57 -1.12
N VAL A 78 0.30 -10.49 -0.42
CA VAL A 78 1.17 -11.51 -1.00
C VAL A 78 0.53 -12.89 -0.83
N THR A 79 0.62 -13.73 -1.85
CA THR A 79 0.01 -15.07 -1.90
C THR A 79 0.99 -16.07 -2.51
N PRO A 80 0.86 -17.39 -2.26
CA PRO A 80 1.75 -18.40 -2.86
C PRO A 80 1.85 -18.36 -4.39
N THR A 81 0.90 -17.72 -5.05
CA THR A 81 0.80 -17.59 -6.51
C THR A 81 1.21 -16.21 -7.06
N GLY A 82 1.44 -15.21 -6.21
CA GLY A 82 1.76 -13.84 -6.65
C GLY A 82 1.28 -12.73 -5.72
N LEU A 83 1.39 -11.49 -6.19
CA LEU A 83 0.78 -10.32 -5.54
C LEU A 83 -0.73 -10.30 -5.80
N ASP A 84 -1.50 -9.97 -4.77
CA ASP A 84 -2.92 -9.65 -4.91
C ASP A 84 -3.04 -8.16 -5.27
N ASN A 85 -2.98 -7.89 -6.57
CA ASN A 85 -3.03 -6.55 -7.13
C ASN A 85 -4.36 -5.85 -6.81
N ASP A 86 -5.48 -6.57 -6.81
CA ASP A 86 -6.80 -5.99 -6.53
C ASP A 86 -6.89 -5.53 -5.08
N LYS A 87 -6.37 -6.32 -4.13
CA LYS A 87 -6.29 -5.91 -2.72
C LYS A 87 -5.30 -4.76 -2.51
N LEU A 88 -4.18 -4.72 -3.23
CA LEU A 88 -3.24 -3.59 -3.18
C LEU A 88 -3.86 -2.29 -3.74
N LEU A 89 -4.63 -2.39 -4.83
CA LEU A 89 -5.38 -1.26 -5.40
C LEU A 89 -6.54 -0.82 -4.51
N ALA A 90 -7.25 -1.75 -3.86
CA ALA A 90 -8.32 -1.44 -2.90
C ALA A 90 -7.77 -0.70 -1.67
N LEU A 91 -6.61 -1.12 -1.14
CA LEU A 91 -5.92 -0.39 -0.07
C LEU A 91 -5.48 1.01 -0.54
N ALA A 92 -4.94 1.14 -1.76
CA ALA A 92 -4.66 2.45 -2.33
C ALA A 92 -5.93 3.30 -2.48
N ALA A 93 -7.07 2.74 -2.89
CA ALA A 93 -8.33 3.48 -3.02
C ALA A 93 -8.88 3.96 -1.66
N ILE A 94 -8.73 3.17 -0.60
CA ILE A 94 -9.17 3.49 0.77
C ILE A 94 -8.30 4.60 1.38
N PHE A 95 -6.98 4.48 1.26
CA PHE A 95 -6.04 5.36 1.96
C PHE A 95 -5.55 6.52 1.09
N GLN A 96 -5.26 6.31 -0.19
CA GLN A 96 -4.76 7.34 -1.10
C GLN A 96 -5.47 7.27 -2.47
N PRO A 97 -6.78 7.58 -2.54
CA PRO A 97 -7.55 7.47 -3.78
C PRO A 97 -6.94 8.23 -4.96
N GLN A 98 -6.25 9.35 -4.70
CA GLN A 98 -5.52 10.15 -5.68
C GLN A 98 -4.27 9.48 -6.28
N THR A 99 -3.78 8.37 -5.69
CA THR A 99 -2.57 7.65 -6.13
C THR A 99 -2.87 6.31 -6.80
N VAL A 100 -4.13 5.86 -6.87
CA VAL A 100 -4.52 4.57 -7.48
C VAL A 100 -3.95 4.36 -8.90
N PRO A 101 -3.98 5.34 -9.83
CA PRO A 101 -3.36 5.18 -11.16
C PRO A 101 -1.84 4.94 -11.08
N GLN A 102 -1.16 5.62 -10.16
CA GLN A 102 0.28 5.45 -9.93
C GLN A 102 0.57 4.10 -9.27
N THR A 103 -0.25 3.65 -8.31
CA THR A 103 -0.15 2.32 -7.69
C THR A 103 -0.25 1.24 -8.75
N GLN A 104 -1.19 1.37 -9.70
CA GLN A 104 -1.33 0.43 -10.82
C GLN A 104 -0.06 0.35 -11.68
N ILE A 105 0.61 1.48 -11.94
CA ILE A 105 1.90 1.51 -12.64
C ILE A 105 3.02 0.85 -11.81
N GLN A 106 3.09 1.12 -10.50
CA GLN A 106 4.11 0.52 -9.64
C GLN A 106 3.91 -0.99 -9.47
N LEU A 107 2.66 -1.48 -9.38
CA LEU A 107 2.39 -2.92 -9.32
C LEU A 107 2.99 -3.68 -10.51
N VAL A 108 2.88 -3.13 -11.73
CA VAL A 108 3.49 -3.72 -12.93
C VAL A 108 5.02 -3.72 -12.85
N LYS A 109 5.64 -2.62 -12.39
CA LYS A 109 7.11 -2.51 -12.27
C LYS A 109 7.69 -3.39 -11.17
N CYS A 110 7.02 -3.46 -10.03
CA CYS A 110 7.52 -4.09 -8.81
C CYS A 110 7.15 -5.57 -8.70
N ALA A 111 6.27 -6.11 -9.55
CA ALA A 111 5.85 -7.50 -9.53
C ALA A 111 7.01 -8.50 -9.58
N SER A 112 8.08 -8.19 -10.33
CA SER A 112 9.29 -9.02 -10.45
C SER A 112 10.12 -9.13 -9.17
N LEU A 113 9.90 -8.25 -8.18
CA LEU A 113 10.54 -8.30 -6.87
C LEU A 113 9.91 -9.33 -5.93
N TYR A 114 8.73 -9.87 -6.30
CA TYR A 114 8.03 -10.88 -5.52
C TYR A 114 8.31 -12.29 -6.04
N ASP A 115 9.07 -13.07 -5.26
CA ASP A 115 9.20 -14.52 -5.42
C ASP A 115 8.57 -15.22 -4.20
N PRO A 116 7.48 -15.98 -4.35
CA PRO A 116 6.86 -16.74 -3.26
C PRO A 116 7.82 -17.63 -2.47
N ASN A 117 8.86 -18.16 -3.12
CA ASN A 117 9.83 -19.08 -2.52
C ASN A 117 10.92 -18.35 -1.72
N ASN A 118 11.19 -17.09 -2.06
CA ASN A 118 12.31 -16.30 -1.50
C ASN A 118 11.84 -14.99 -0.83
N PHE A 119 10.56 -14.89 -0.44
CA PHE A 119 10.01 -13.70 0.21
C PHE A 119 10.42 -13.61 1.69
N ASP A 120 11.66 -13.24 1.96
CA ASP A 120 12.19 -12.90 3.29
C ASP A 120 11.84 -11.45 3.72
N CYS A 121 12.34 -11.01 4.88
CA CYS A 121 12.08 -9.66 5.38
C CYS A 121 12.69 -8.57 4.47
N ALA A 122 13.92 -8.78 3.98
CA ALA A 122 14.59 -7.83 3.10
C ALA A 122 13.90 -7.74 1.72
N ALA A 123 13.39 -8.85 1.19
CA ALA A 123 12.55 -8.89 -0.01
C ALA A 123 11.24 -8.11 0.18
N ALA A 124 10.57 -8.29 1.33
CA ALA A 124 9.38 -7.51 1.67
C ALA A 124 9.65 -6.00 1.74
N TRP A 125 10.78 -5.60 2.33
CA TRP A 125 11.18 -4.20 2.37
C TRP A 125 11.47 -3.61 0.98
N ARG A 126 12.17 -4.35 0.11
CA ARG A 126 12.41 -3.94 -1.29
C ARG A 126 11.11 -3.79 -2.07
N LEU A 127 10.18 -4.75 -1.94
CA LEU A 127 8.87 -4.69 -2.55
C LEU A 127 8.09 -3.48 -2.04
N TYR A 128 8.05 -3.25 -0.73
CA TYR A 128 7.43 -2.08 -0.11
C TYR A 128 7.97 -0.76 -0.68
N LEU A 129 9.29 -0.56 -0.66
CA LEU A 129 9.92 0.66 -1.19
C LEU A 129 9.59 0.89 -2.67
N CYS A 130 9.56 -0.18 -3.47
CA CYS A 130 9.20 -0.10 -4.87
C CYS A 130 7.73 0.30 -5.06
N LEU A 131 6.79 -0.27 -4.29
CA LEU A 131 5.38 0.14 -4.34
C LEU A 131 5.18 1.60 -3.87
N GLN A 132 6.03 2.09 -2.96
CA GLN A 132 5.98 3.45 -2.40
C GLN A 132 6.64 4.54 -3.28
N ASN A 133 7.61 4.21 -4.14
CA ASN A 133 8.42 5.21 -4.89
C ASN A 133 8.82 4.78 -6.32
N GLY A 134 8.49 3.56 -6.73
CA GLY A 134 9.03 2.89 -7.91
C GLY A 134 10.46 2.37 -7.74
N GLU A 135 11.02 1.85 -8.83
CA GLU A 135 12.40 1.34 -8.92
C GLU A 135 13.46 2.35 -8.42
N SER A 136 13.14 3.64 -8.46
CA SER A 136 13.93 4.77 -7.94
C SER A 136 14.49 4.56 -6.53
N ALA A 137 13.80 3.79 -5.67
CA ALA A 137 14.23 3.52 -4.29
C ALA A 137 15.18 2.32 -4.13
N LEU A 138 15.46 1.57 -5.20
CA LEU A 138 16.42 0.46 -5.19
C LEU A 138 17.86 0.93 -5.48
N SER A 139 18.05 2.19 -5.90
CA SER A 139 19.34 2.79 -6.23
C SER A 139 19.48 4.21 -5.65
N GLU A 140 19.90 4.29 -4.38
CA GLU A 140 20.16 5.50 -3.60
C GLU A 140 18.95 6.42 -3.29
N PRO A 141 18.99 7.19 -2.18
CA PRO A 141 17.90 8.07 -1.80
C PRO A 141 17.88 9.34 -2.68
N LYS A 142 17.08 9.31 -3.76
CA LYS A 142 16.59 10.51 -4.44
C LYS A 142 15.11 10.75 -4.13
N ALA A 143 14.68 12.01 -4.27
CA ALA A 143 13.49 12.56 -3.61
C ALA A 143 12.23 11.66 -3.73
N PRO A 144 11.47 11.47 -2.63
CA PRO A 144 10.38 10.50 -2.58
C PRO A 144 9.27 10.86 -3.56
N THR A 145 8.83 9.88 -4.33
CA THR A 145 7.66 10.00 -5.21
C THR A 145 6.48 9.33 -4.48
N CYS A 146 5.95 10.04 -3.49
CA CYS A 146 4.94 9.61 -2.49
C CYS A 146 3.81 8.68 -3.03
N LEU A 147 3.39 7.64 -2.27
CA LEU A 147 2.29 6.76 -2.75
C LEU A 147 1.31 6.09 -1.76
N LEU A 148 1.66 5.64 -0.54
CA LEU A 148 0.74 4.77 0.24
C LEU A 148 0.48 5.07 1.75
N VAL A 149 1.42 5.50 2.59
CA VAL A 149 1.23 5.46 4.08
C VAL A 149 0.44 6.61 4.76
N ARG A 150 0.28 7.77 4.12
CA ARG A 150 -0.05 9.05 4.80
C ARG A 150 -1.48 9.22 5.36
N ALA A 151 -2.36 8.21 5.26
CA ALA A 151 -3.81 8.37 5.50
C ALA A 151 -4.43 7.39 6.51
N ILE A 152 -3.62 6.66 7.25
CA ILE A 152 -4.10 5.65 8.21
C ILE A 152 -4.57 6.31 9.54
N TRP A 153 -4.20 7.57 9.78
CA TRP A 153 -4.26 8.27 11.08
C TRP A 153 -4.77 9.72 11.03
N ASN A 154 -5.72 10.02 10.14
CA ASN A 154 -6.67 11.13 10.28
C ASN A 154 -8.09 10.55 10.39
#